data_AF-A0A4R2KU44-F1
#
_entry.id   AF-A0A4R2KU44-F1
#
_cell.length_a   1.000
_cell.length_b   1.000
_cell.length_c   1.000
_cell.angle_alpha   90.00
_cell.angle_beta   90.00
_cell.angle_gamma   90.00
#
_symmetry.space_group_name_H-M   'P 1'
#
loop_
_entity.id
_entity.type
_entity.pdbx_description
1 polymer ?
#
loop_
_entity_poly.entity_id
_entity_poly.type
_entity_poly.pdbx_seq_one_letter_code
_entity_poly.pdbx_strand_id
1 'polypeptide(L)'
;MDAHPGGTHPGSANLEVAANNDLQRGDIVFATDCVSGGIFEITNANPDTAGSLVHNTGNSVPGNYTKALDRTFGGAEIYRIERAAYYVAESPVTGRPSLYRNEEEIAASVSQLQVRYGVHSSSDARVNDYLTASEIATSPIVNMDDVLAVRMDLLINSGEEDSLTEQPVEFRYDGGTFTADADDRRLHRAFIATVGVRNRMP
;
A
#
# COMPACT_ATOMS: atom_id res chain seq x y z
N MET A 1 -23.27 0.23 5.42
CA MET A 1 -23.56 0.83 4.10
C MET A 1 -24.26 -0.22 3.28
N ASP A 2 -25.32 0.18 2.58
CA ASP A 2 -26.45 -0.67 2.21
C ASP A 2 -26.06 -1.82 1.28
N ALA A 3 -26.28 -3.06 1.74
CA ALA A 3 -26.51 -4.16 0.80
C ALA A 3 -27.80 -3.84 0.06
N HIS A 4 -27.68 -3.49 -1.23
CA HIS A 4 -28.84 -3.17 -2.05
C HIS A 4 -29.76 -4.41 -2.17
N PRO A 5 -31.07 -4.30 -1.86
CA PRO A 5 -31.99 -5.42 -1.93
C PRO A 5 -32.37 -5.72 -3.39
N GLY A 6 -32.11 -6.96 -3.83
CA GLY A 6 -32.82 -7.66 -4.90
C GLY A 6 -32.74 -7.07 -6.33
N GLY A 7 -31.84 -7.61 -7.15
CA GLY A 7 -31.83 -7.46 -8.61
C GLY A 7 -30.62 -8.15 -9.27
N THR A 8 -30.63 -8.35 -10.59
CA THR A 8 -29.39 -8.63 -11.34
C THR A 8 -28.55 -7.36 -11.36
N HIS A 9 -27.65 -7.22 -10.38
CA HIS A 9 -26.74 -6.08 -10.31
C HIS A 9 -25.84 -6.06 -11.57
N PRO A 10 -25.63 -4.89 -12.22
CA PRO A 10 -24.70 -4.79 -13.33
C PRO A 10 -23.30 -5.23 -12.87
N GLY A 11 -22.51 -5.82 -13.78
CA GLY A 11 -21.17 -6.30 -13.43
C GLY A 11 -21.13 -7.59 -12.60
N SER A 12 -22.20 -8.37 -12.55
CA SER A 12 -22.21 -9.70 -11.91
C SER A 12 -21.87 -10.86 -12.86
N ALA A 13 -21.77 -10.59 -14.16
CA ALA A 13 -21.29 -11.55 -15.15
C ALA A 13 -19.78 -11.75 -15.04
N ASN A 14 -19.30 -12.90 -15.50
CA ASN A 14 -17.87 -13.15 -15.66
C ASN A 14 -17.27 -12.12 -16.62
N LEU A 15 -16.00 -11.79 -16.39
CA LEU A 15 -15.24 -10.97 -17.34
C LEU A 15 -14.51 -11.91 -18.29
N GLU A 16 -14.69 -11.70 -19.58
CA GLU A 16 -14.02 -12.50 -20.61
C GLU A 16 -12.69 -11.83 -21.00
N VAL A 17 -11.63 -12.64 -21.06
CA VAL A 17 -10.27 -12.26 -21.45
C VAL A 17 -9.73 -13.29 -22.46
N ALA A 18 -8.63 -12.96 -23.13
CA ALA A 18 -7.95 -13.97 -23.95
C ALA A 18 -7.47 -15.13 -23.07
N ALA A 19 -7.54 -16.36 -23.58
CA ALA A 19 -6.88 -17.51 -22.94
C ALA A 19 -5.35 -17.38 -23.01
N ASN A 20 -4.62 -18.13 -22.18
CA ASN A 20 -3.17 -17.96 -21.95
C ASN A 20 -2.85 -16.55 -21.39
N ASN A 21 -3.58 -16.16 -20.35
CA ASN A 21 -3.48 -14.86 -19.68
C ASN A 21 -2.63 -14.91 -18.40
N ASP A 22 -2.09 -16.08 -18.04
CA ASP A 22 -1.27 -16.33 -16.85
C ASP A 22 -1.98 -16.03 -15.51
N LEU A 23 -3.29 -15.75 -15.51
CA LEU A 23 -4.07 -15.53 -14.30
C LEU A 23 -4.40 -16.86 -13.64
N GLN A 24 -4.48 -16.85 -12.32
CA GLN A 24 -4.78 -18.02 -11.52
C GLN A 24 -5.93 -17.76 -10.54
N ARG A 25 -6.55 -18.83 -10.05
CA ARG A 25 -7.47 -18.73 -8.91
C ARG A 25 -6.75 -18.07 -7.74
N GLY A 26 -7.37 -17.08 -7.12
CA GLY A 26 -6.82 -16.34 -5.98
C GLY A 26 -6.03 -15.10 -6.36
N ASP A 27 -5.73 -14.89 -7.65
CA ASP A 27 -5.17 -13.62 -8.09
C ASP A 27 -6.15 -12.48 -7.83
N ILE A 28 -5.64 -11.37 -7.30
CA ILE A 28 -6.38 -10.13 -7.16
C ILE A 28 -6.10 -9.27 -8.38
N VAL A 29 -7.16 -8.89 -9.07
CA VAL A 29 -7.08 -8.09 -10.30
C VAL A 29 -7.90 -6.82 -10.18
N PHE A 30 -7.48 -5.81 -10.92
CA PHE A 30 -8.17 -4.55 -11.12
C PHE A 30 -8.71 -4.50 -12.55
N ALA A 31 -10.02 -4.52 -12.69
CA ALA A 31 -10.69 -4.25 -13.96
C ALA A 31 -10.98 -2.75 -14.05
N THR A 32 -10.62 -2.10 -15.15
CA THR A 32 -10.86 -0.66 -15.31
C THR A 32 -11.20 -0.30 -16.75
N ASP A 33 -12.16 0.63 -16.89
CA ASP A 33 -12.36 1.41 -18.10
C ASP A 33 -11.91 2.86 -17.84
N CYS A 34 -11.97 3.73 -18.85
CA CYS A 34 -11.58 5.15 -18.72
C CYS A 34 -12.40 5.94 -17.67
N VAL A 35 -13.41 5.35 -17.03
CA VAL A 35 -14.39 6.03 -16.18
C VAL A 35 -14.47 5.43 -14.77
N SER A 36 -14.13 4.16 -14.61
CA SER A 36 -14.35 3.40 -13.38
C SER A 36 -13.43 2.19 -13.29
N GLY A 37 -13.28 1.68 -12.07
CA GLY A 37 -12.55 0.44 -11.84
C GLY A 37 -13.07 -0.34 -10.65
N GLY A 38 -12.86 -1.65 -10.68
CA GLY A 38 -13.27 -2.61 -9.66
C GLY A 38 -12.14 -3.59 -9.35
N ILE A 39 -11.92 -3.87 -8.06
CA ILE A 39 -10.94 -4.84 -7.59
C ILE A 39 -11.67 -6.09 -7.15
N PHE A 40 -11.20 -7.26 -7.58
CA PHE A 40 -11.76 -8.55 -7.16
C PHE A 40 -10.72 -9.66 -7.18
N GLU A 41 -10.99 -10.71 -6.41
CA GLU A 41 -10.28 -11.98 -6.44
C GLU A 41 -10.91 -12.93 -7.46
N ILE A 42 -10.09 -13.61 -8.26
CA ILE A 42 -10.55 -14.63 -9.20
C ILE A 42 -10.89 -15.94 -8.48
N THR A 43 -12.11 -16.43 -8.67
CA THR A 43 -12.68 -17.56 -7.92
C THR A 43 -12.79 -18.87 -8.71
N ASN A 44 -12.76 -18.85 -10.04
CA ASN A 44 -12.75 -20.08 -10.84
C ASN A 44 -11.34 -20.70 -10.89
N ALA A 45 -11.28 -22.02 -11.08
CA ALA A 45 -10.02 -22.77 -10.98
C ALA A 45 -9.05 -22.54 -12.15
N ASN A 46 -9.58 -22.32 -13.36
CA ASN A 46 -8.78 -22.30 -14.60
C ASN A 46 -9.05 -21.04 -15.45
N PRO A 47 -8.87 -19.81 -14.92
CA PRO A 47 -9.12 -18.58 -15.66
C PRO A 47 -8.19 -18.43 -16.89
N ASP A 48 -6.95 -18.92 -16.78
CA ASP A 48 -5.97 -18.94 -17.86
C ASP A 48 -6.48 -19.70 -19.11
N THR A 49 -6.96 -20.93 -18.93
CA THR A 49 -7.44 -21.75 -20.05
C THR A 49 -8.87 -21.39 -20.46
N ALA A 50 -9.73 -21.00 -19.51
CA ALA A 50 -11.12 -20.71 -19.78
C ALA A 50 -11.33 -19.35 -20.47
N GLY A 51 -10.39 -18.41 -20.32
CA GLY A 51 -10.58 -17.02 -20.78
C GLY A 51 -11.72 -16.29 -20.06
N SER A 52 -12.13 -16.78 -18.89
CA SER A 52 -13.25 -16.21 -18.11
C SER A 52 -12.80 -16.01 -16.67
N LEU A 53 -13.06 -14.83 -16.12
CA LEU A 53 -12.76 -14.44 -14.76
C LEU A 53 -14.04 -14.40 -13.94
N VAL A 54 -14.18 -15.34 -13.00
CA VAL A 54 -15.34 -15.44 -12.11
C VAL A 54 -15.01 -14.77 -10.78
N HIS A 55 -15.89 -13.93 -10.26
CA HIS A 55 -15.67 -13.13 -9.03
C HIS A 55 -16.79 -13.33 -8.01
N ASN A 56 -17.17 -14.58 -7.76
CA ASN A 56 -18.23 -14.88 -6.80
C ASN A 56 -17.92 -14.33 -5.40
N THR A 57 -18.96 -13.94 -4.65
CA THR A 57 -18.87 -13.59 -3.23
C THR A 57 -18.23 -14.73 -2.44
N GLY A 58 -17.30 -14.42 -1.55
CA GLY A 58 -16.61 -15.41 -0.73
C GLY A 58 -15.97 -14.80 0.52
N ASN A 59 -15.87 -15.61 1.58
CA ASN A 59 -15.35 -15.20 2.90
C ASN A 59 -13.87 -15.59 3.10
N SER A 60 -13.11 -15.85 2.03
CA SER A 60 -11.66 -15.98 2.12
C SER A 60 -11.03 -14.65 2.57
N VAL A 61 -9.81 -14.70 3.10
CA VAL A 61 -9.04 -13.50 3.43
C VAL A 61 -7.74 -13.53 2.61
N PRO A 62 -7.61 -12.71 1.54
CA PRO A 62 -8.63 -11.83 0.97
C PRO A 62 -9.77 -12.62 0.30
N GLY A 63 -10.87 -11.93 -0.05
CA GLY A 63 -12.06 -12.51 -0.68
C GLY A 63 -13.02 -11.43 -1.17
N ASN A 64 -13.92 -11.78 -2.08
CA ASN A 64 -14.87 -10.83 -2.66
C ASN A 64 -16.05 -10.56 -1.71
N TYR A 65 -16.20 -9.30 -1.29
CA TYR A 65 -17.34 -8.86 -0.51
C TYR A 65 -18.68 -9.07 -1.26
N THR A 66 -18.68 -8.81 -2.56
CA THR A 66 -19.82 -8.99 -3.45
C THR A 66 -19.34 -9.49 -4.82
N LYS A 67 -20.18 -10.24 -5.52
CA LYS A 67 -19.98 -10.59 -6.93
C LYS A 67 -20.38 -9.48 -7.90
N ALA A 68 -20.96 -8.39 -7.43
CA ALA A 68 -21.36 -7.29 -8.30
C ALA A 68 -20.27 -6.23 -8.25
N LEU A 69 -19.61 -5.97 -9.38
CA LEU A 69 -18.60 -4.91 -9.46
C LEU A 69 -19.21 -3.51 -9.69
N ASP A 70 -20.52 -3.37 -9.43
CA ASP A 70 -21.36 -2.17 -9.63
C ASP A 70 -21.40 -1.61 -11.05
N ARG A 71 -20.69 -2.22 -12.01
CA ARG A 71 -20.70 -1.88 -13.43
C ARG A 71 -20.26 -3.05 -14.31
N THR A 72 -20.79 -3.09 -15.52
CA THR A 72 -20.32 -4.01 -16.57
C THR A 72 -19.02 -3.50 -17.20
N PHE A 73 -17.94 -4.28 -17.09
CA PHE A 73 -16.61 -3.96 -17.63
C PHE A 73 -16.43 -4.49 -19.07
N GLY A 74 -17.29 -4.08 -20.00
CA GLY A 74 -17.15 -4.42 -21.41
C GLY A 74 -16.06 -3.60 -22.09
N GLY A 75 -15.05 -4.27 -22.69
CA GLY A 75 -13.90 -3.59 -23.30
C GLY A 75 -12.94 -2.95 -22.29
N ALA A 76 -13.03 -3.37 -21.02
CA ALA A 76 -12.12 -2.94 -19.96
C ALA A 76 -10.76 -3.64 -20.07
N GLU A 77 -9.78 -3.07 -19.37
CA GLU A 77 -8.47 -3.68 -19.20
C GLU A 77 -8.39 -4.36 -17.83
N ILE A 78 -7.70 -5.49 -17.78
CA ILE A 78 -7.44 -6.24 -16.55
C ILE A 78 -5.97 -6.07 -16.18
N TYR A 79 -5.74 -5.58 -14.97
CA TYR A 79 -4.42 -5.43 -14.38
C TYR A 79 -4.27 -6.35 -13.18
N ARG A 80 -3.12 -7.04 -13.08
CA ARG A 80 -2.76 -7.73 -11.84
C ARG A 80 -2.37 -6.68 -10.80
N ILE A 81 -2.89 -6.82 -9.58
CA ILE A 81 -2.48 -5.96 -8.48
C ILE A 81 -1.19 -6.52 -7.90
N GLU A 82 -0.13 -5.71 -7.97
CA GLU A 82 1.12 -6.02 -7.29
C GLU A 82 1.10 -5.46 -5.86
N ARG A 83 1.49 -6.30 -4.91
CA ARG A 83 1.79 -5.86 -3.56
C ARG A 83 3.28 -5.53 -3.46
N ALA A 84 3.58 -4.35 -2.93
CA ALA A 84 4.93 -3.99 -2.51
C ALA A 84 4.97 -3.90 -0.98
N ALA A 85 5.88 -4.64 -0.36
CA ALA A 85 6.24 -4.48 1.04
C ALA A 85 7.55 -3.69 1.13
N TYR A 86 7.56 -2.62 1.90
CA TYR A 86 8.78 -1.85 2.17
C TYR A 86 9.18 -2.05 3.62
N TYR A 87 10.46 -2.36 3.85
CA TYR A 87 10.98 -2.55 5.20
C TYR A 87 12.48 -2.26 5.25
N VAL A 88 12.97 -2.00 6.46
CA VAL A 88 14.41 -1.89 6.72
C VAL A 88 14.90 -3.23 7.27
N ALA A 89 15.98 -3.75 6.70
CA ALA A 89 16.66 -4.94 7.17
C ALA A 89 18.16 -4.83 6.93
N GLU A 90 18.95 -5.70 7.56
CA GLU A 90 20.38 -5.77 7.32
C GLU A 90 20.68 -6.31 5.92
N SER A 91 21.53 -5.59 5.18
CA SER A 91 22.03 -6.05 3.89
C SER A 91 22.98 -7.23 4.07
N PRO A 92 22.81 -8.33 3.31
CA PRO A 92 23.74 -9.46 3.36
C PRO A 92 25.12 -9.11 2.77
N VAL A 93 25.22 -8.01 2.01
CA VAL A 93 26.47 -7.56 1.38
C VAL A 93 27.25 -6.65 2.34
N THR A 94 26.58 -5.67 2.95
CA THR A 94 27.24 -4.65 3.77
C THR A 94 27.13 -4.90 5.27
N GLY A 95 26.21 -5.78 5.71
CA GLY A 95 25.88 -5.99 7.11
C GLY A 95 25.19 -4.80 7.77
N ARG A 96 24.62 -3.88 6.99
CA ARG A 96 24.06 -2.61 7.47
C ARG A 96 22.58 -2.46 7.10
N PRO A 97 21.81 -1.71 7.91
CA PRO A 97 20.43 -1.37 7.59
C PRO A 97 20.28 -0.76 6.18
N SER A 98 19.39 -1.35 5.39
CA SER A 98 19.08 -0.96 4.02
C SER A 98 17.58 -1.07 3.78
N LEU A 99 17.06 -0.29 2.84
CA LEU A 99 15.67 -0.32 2.45
C LEU A 99 15.44 -1.40 1.42
N TYR A 100 14.45 -2.25 1.70
CA TYR A 100 13.99 -3.31 0.82
C TYR A 100 12.63 -2.98 0.23
N ARG A 101 12.41 -3.41 -1.01
CA ARG A 101 11.10 -3.57 -1.62
C ARG A 101 10.91 -5.05 -1.94
N ASN A 102 9.96 -5.69 -1.26
CA ASN A 102 9.84 -7.15 -1.26
C ASN A 102 11.19 -7.77 -0.92
N GLU A 103 11.79 -8.57 -1.79
CA GLU A 103 13.09 -9.24 -1.54
C GLU A 103 14.29 -8.45 -2.07
N GLU A 104 14.06 -7.30 -2.73
CA GLU A 104 15.10 -6.52 -3.41
C GLU A 104 15.61 -5.37 -2.52
N GLU A 105 16.93 -5.28 -2.35
CA GLU A 105 17.58 -4.12 -1.72
C GLU A 105 17.57 -2.94 -2.71
N ILE A 106 16.85 -1.86 -2.37
CA ILE A 106 16.65 -0.71 -3.28
C ILE A 106 17.44 0.53 -2.85
N ALA A 107 17.88 0.62 -1.60
CA ALA A 107 18.75 1.69 -1.12
C ALA A 107 19.54 1.26 0.11
N ALA A 108 20.86 1.39 0.03
CA ALA A 108 21.75 1.14 1.16
C ALA A 108 21.70 2.26 2.20
N SER A 109 22.12 1.96 3.43
CA SER A 109 22.32 2.93 4.52
C SER A 109 21.06 3.66 4.97
N VAL A 110 19.90 3.03 4.76
CA VAL A 110 18.63 3.45 5.32
C VAL A 110 18.46 2.77 6.67
N SER A 111 18.54 3.55 7.75
CA SER A 111 18.46 3.02 9.11
C SER A 111 17.02 2.94 9.64
N GLN A 112 16.12 3.81 9.19
CA GLN A 112 14.72 3.79 9.62
C GLN A 112 13.78 4.22 8.50
N LEU A 113 12.60 3.61 8.46
CA LEU A 113 11.44 4.00 7.67
C LEU A 113 10.24 4.08 8.61
N GLN A 114 9.61 5.26 8.69
CA GLN A 114 8.33 5.44 9.39
C GLN A 114 7.26 5.87 8.39
N VAL A 115 6.06 5.32 8.55
CA VAL A 115 4.92 5.60 7.68
C VAL A 115 3.75 6.06 8.53
N ARG A 116 3.22 7.25 8.19
CA ARG A 116 2.02 7.81 8.81
C ARG A 116 0.97 8.11 7.76
N TYR A 117 -0.28 7.97 8.16
CA TYR A 117 -1.45 8.12 7.31
C TYR A 117 -2.13 9.45 7.62
N GLY A 118 -2.21 10.30 6.61
CA GLY A 118 -2.94 11.55 6.65
C GLY A 118 -4.44 11.27 6.60
N VAL A 119 -5.11 11.39 7.74
CA VAL A 119 -6.54 11.06 7.89
C VAL A 119 -7.42 12.30 7.82
N HIS A 120 -8.62 12.10 7.31
CA HIS A 120 -9.70 13.07 7.32
C HIS A 120 -10.70 12.76 8.43
N SER A 121 -10.79 13.63 9.43
CA SER A 121 -11.70 13.47 10.57
C SER A 121 -12.79 14.56 10.64
N SER A 122 -12.76 15.53 9.73
CA SER A 122 -13.76 16.61 9.59
C SER A 122 -14.71 16.34 8.42
N SER A 123 -15.42 17.36 7.90
CA SER A 123 -16.33 17.25 6.75
C SER A 123 -15.82 17.93 5.48
N ASP A 124 -14.59 18.44 5.49
CA ASP A 124 -14.00 19.27 4.43
C ASP A 124 -13.01 18.54 3.50
N ALA A 125 -12.98 17.20 3.50
CA ALA A 125 -12.10 16.34 2.70
C ALA A 125 -10.61 16.73 2.75
N ARG A 126 -10.13 17.17 3.91
CA ARG A 126 -8.73 17.57 4.15
C ARG A 126 -8.07 16.68 5.19
N VAL A 127 -6.75 16.51 5.05
CA VAL A 127 -5.93 15.86 6.07
C VAL A 127 -5.89 16.74 7.31
N ASN A 128 -6.37 16.20 8.43
CA ASN A 128 -6.34 16.86 9.74
C ASN A 128 -5.08 16.48 10.52
N ASP A 129 -4.73 15.19 10.51
CA ASP A 129 -3.63 14.62 11.29
C ASP A 129 -2.92 13.49 10.53
N TYR A 130 -1.70 13.18 10.97
CA TYR A 130 -0.91 12.04 10.49
C TYR A 130 -0.74 11.00 11.59
N LEU A 131 -1.45 9.88 11.47
CA LEU A 131 -1.51 8.82 12.48
C LEU A 131 -0.77 7.56 12.01
N THR A 132 -0.27 6.79 12.95
CA THR A 132 0.23 5.43 12.71
C THR A 132 -0.92 4.46 12.43
N ALA A 133 -0.62 3.31 11.81
CA ALA A 133 -1.62 2.26 11.59
C ALA A 133 -2.25 1.78 12.92
N SER A 134 -1.45 1.70 13.99
CA SER A 134 -1.92 1.29 15.31
C SER A 134 -2.89 2.30 15.92
N GLU A 135 -2.62 3.60 15.77
CA GLU A 135 -3.53 4.66 16.23
C GLU A 135 -4.86 4.59 15.47
N ILE A 136 -4.84 4.43 14.15
CA ILE A 136 -6.06 4.26 13.34
C ILE A 136 -6.84 3.01 13.76
N ALA A 137 -6.15 1.88 13.97
CA ALA A 137 -6.80 0.62 14.34
C ALA A 137 -7.54 0.69 15.69
N THR A 138 -7.15 1.60 16.58
CA THR A 138 -7.79 1.80 17.89
C THR A 138 -8.73 3.01 17.95
N SER A 139 -8.83 3.78 16.86
CA SER A 139 -9.59 5.02 16.83
C SER A 139 -11.11 4.76 16.71
N PRO A 140 -11.94 5.48 17.48
CA PRO A 140 -13.40 5.41 17.34
C PRO A 140 -13.97 6.33 16.26
N ILE A 141 -13.14 7.22 15.68
CA ILE A 141 -13.59 8.31 14.79
C ILE A 141 -12.99 8.27 13.39
N VAL A 142 -11.87 7.57 13.20
CA VAL A 142 -11.22 7.43 11.88
C VAL A 142 -10.85 5.98 11.64
N ASN A 143 -10.91 5.55 10.39
CA ASN A 143 -10.47 4.24 9.95
C ASN A 143 -9.64 4.37 8.64
N MET A 144 -9.23 3.26 8.04
CA MET A 144 -8.39 3.29 6.84
C MET A 144 -9.10 3.88 5.61
N ASP A 145 -10.43 3.92 5.58
CA ASP A 145 -11.20 4.61 4.53
C ASP A 145 -11.07 6.13 4.59
N ASP A 146 -10.68 6.68 5.75
CA ASP A 146 -10.53 8.11 5.94
C ASP A 146 -9.12 8.62 5.55
N VAL A 147 -8.26 7.74 5.03
CA VAL A 147 -6.88 8.08 4.65
C VAL A 147 -6.86 8.77 3.28
N LEU A 148 -6.35 10.01 3.25
CA LEU A 148 -6.20 10.82 2.04
C LEU A 148 -4.74 10.92 1.57
N ALA A 149 -3.78 10.74 2.47
CA ALA A 149 -2.36 10.86 2.15
C ALA A 149 -1.51 9.87 2.97
N VAL A 150 -0.30 9.62 2.50
CA VAL A 150 0.73 8.86 3.21
C VAL A 150 1.97 9.74 3.32
N ARG A 151 2.47 9.91 4.54
CA ARG A 151 3.77 10.53 4.82
C ARG A 151 4.77 9.44 5.16
N MET A 152 5.93 9.52 4.53
CA MET A 152 7.06 8.65 4.73
C MET A 152 8.22 9.48 5.26
N ASP A 153 8.72 9.09 6.42
CA ASP A 153 9.92 9.63 7.04
C ASP A 153 11.02 8.57 6.91
N LEU A 154 12.12 8.95 6.27
CA LEU A 154 13.26 8.07 5.99
C LEU A 154 14.49 8.63 6.69
N LEU A 155 15.18 7.78 7.44
CA LEU A 155 16.47 8.12 8.04
C LEU A 155 17.58 7.44 7.26
N ILE A 156 18.48 8.25 6.70
CA ILE A 156 19.64 7.79 5.94
C ILE A 156 20.91 8.23 6.67
N ASN A 157 21.95 7.40 6.66
CA ASN A 157 23.27 7.76 7.18
C ASN A 157 24.38 7.69 6.12
N SER A 158 25.58 8.16 6.44
CA SER A 158 26.77 8.16 5.58
C SER A 158 27.36 6.76 5.29
N GLY A 159 26.68 5.68 5.68
CA GLY A 159 27.05 4.32 5.36
C GLY A 159 28.32 3.86 6.07
N GLU A 160 29.38 3.57 5.32
CA GLU A 160 30.64 3.12 5.89
C GLU A 160 31.45 4.26 6.53
N GLU A 161 31.27 5.49 6.05
CA GLU A 161 32.01 6.65 6.55
C GLU A 161 31.51 7.05 7.93
N ASP A 162 32.30 6.73 8.94
CA ASP A 162 32.12 7.11 10.34
C ASP A 162 33.05 8.29 10.71
N SER A 163 32.85 8.91 11.87
CA SER A 163 33.61 10.08 12.35
C SER A 163 33.48 11.32 11.47
N LEU A 164 32.34 11.46 10.78
CA LEU A 164 31.97 12.67 10.05
C LEU A 164 31.36 13.75 10.97
N THR A 165 31.05 13.38 12.22
CA THR A 165 30.61 14.28 13.27
C THR A 165 31.52 14.16 14.50
N GLU A 166 31.68 15.25 15.25
CA GLU A 166 32.53 15.23 16.46
C GLU A 166 31.91 14.38 17.60
N GLN A 167 30.59 14.33 17.64
CA GLN A 167 29.78 13.59 18.61
C GLN A 167 28.58 12.96 17.89
N PRO A 168 27.93 11.94 18.49
CA PRO A 168 26.66 11.40 18.00
C PRO A 168 25.62 12.51 17.78
N VAL A 169 24.91 12.44 16.66
CA VAL A 169 23.93 13.47 16.29
C VAL A 169 22.59 13.24 16.99
N GLU A 170 21.91 14.36 17.27
CA GLU A 170 20.54 14.37 17.78
C GLU A 170 19.72 15.41 17.02
N PHE A 171 18.54 15.02 16.52
CA PHE A 171 17.61 15.93 15.84
C PHE A 171 16.18 15.39 15.82
N ARG A 172 15.22 16.23 15.41
CA ARG A 172 13.80 15.86 15.30
C ARG A 172 13.56 14.90 14.14
N TYR A 173 12.92 13.77 14.42
CA TYR A 173 12.56 12.74 13.44
C TYR A 173 11.23 12.09 13.83
N ASP A 174 10.34 11.88 12.86
CA ASP A 174 9.02 11.26 13.04
C ASP A 174 8.21 11.82 14.23
N GLY A 175 8.19 13.15 14.39
CA GLY A 175 7.52 13.82 15.52
C GLY A 175 8.22 13.69 16.88
N GLY A 176 9.21 12.81 17.01
CA GLY A 176 10.06 12.63 18.18
C GLY A 176 11.47 13.21 17.99
N THR A 177 12.42 12.63 18.72
CA THR A 177 13.86 12.92 18.61
C THR A 177 14.57 11.64 18.26
N PHE A 178 15.38 11.68 17.20
CA PHE A 178 16.38 10.66 16.92
C PHE A 178 17.69 11.06 17.60
N THR A 179 18.31 10.10 18.28
CA THR A 179 19.64 10.22 18.88
C THR A 179 20.46 9.04 18.36
N ALA A 180 21.58 9.32 17.72
CA ALA A 180 22.51 8.28 17.26
C ALA A 180 23.15 7.57 18.48
N ASP A 181 23.54 6.31 18.30
CA ASP A 181 24.21 5.54 19.35
C ASP A 181 25.51 6.23 19.80
N ALA A 182 25.95 5.96 21.03
CA ALA A 182 27.06 6.69 21.66
C ALA A 182 28.38 6.67 20.85
N ASP A 183 28.61 5.63 20.06
CA ASP A 183 29.80 5.46 19.23
C ASP A 183 29.55 5.79 17.74
N ASP A 184 28.31 6.10 17.35
CA ASP A 184 27.94 6.37 15.96
C ASP A 184 28.14 7.84 15.61
N ARG A 185 29.22 8.13 14.88
CA ARG A 185 29.60 9.49 14.44
C ARG A 185 29.38 9.68 12.94
N ARG A 186 28.40 8.98 12.38
CA ARG A 186 27.94 9.17 11.01
C ARG A 186 27.14 10.46 10.85
N LEU A 187 27.12 10.98 9.63
CA LEU A 187 26.11 11.97 9.26
C LEU A 187 24.78 11.25 9.08
N HIS A 188 23.75 11.68 9.80
CA HIS A 188 22.38 11.21 9.61
C HIS A 188 21.52 12.33 9.03
N ARG A 189 20.59 11.97 8.15
CA ARG A 189 19.67 12.91 7.52
C ARG A 189 18.28 12.31 7.40
N ALA A 190 17.29 13.07 7.86
CA ALA A 190 15.89 12.77 7.62
C ALA A 190 15.42 13.30 6.26
N PHE A 191 14.69 12.47 5.54
CA PHE A 191 13.93 12.84 4.35
C PHE A 191 12.46 12.57 4.60
N ILE A 192 11.62 13.50 4.16
CA ILE A 192 10.17 13.39 4.31
C ILE A 192 9.53 13.53 2.94
N ALA A 193 8.70 12.56 2.58
CA ALA A 193 7.86 12.61 1.39
C ALA A 193 6.39 12.45 1.80
N THR A 194 5.51 13.26 1.24
CA THR A 194 4.07 13.12 1.43
C THR A 194 3.42 12.92 0.07
N VAL A 195 2.65 11.85 -0.07
CA VAL A 195 1.98 11.47 -1.32
C VAL A 195 0.49 11.32 -1.03
N GLY A 196 -0.33 11.95 -1.84
CA GLY A 196 -1.78 11.81 -1.73
C GLY A 196 -2.30 10.54 -2.41
N VAL A 197 -3.37 9.96 -1.87
CA VAL A 197 -4.01 8.76 -2.42
C VAL A 197 -4.96 9.16 -3.55
N ARG A 198 -4.62 8.81 -4.80
CA ARG A 198 -5.33 9.27 -6.01
C ARG A 198 -6.83 9.01 -6.02
N ASN A 199 -7.30 7.90 -5.44
CA ASN A 199 -8.73 7.57 -5.42
C ASN A 199 -9.50 8.19 -4.24
N ARG A 200 -8.82 8.99 -3.40
CA ARG A 200 -9.41 9.60 -2.20
C ARG A 200 -9.29 11.14 -2.20
N MET A 201 -8.53 11.72 -3.14
CA MET A 201 -8.43 13.16 -3.29
C MET A 201 -9.42 13.65 -4.36
N PRO A 202 -10.18 14.74 -4.10
CA PRO A 202 -11.10 15.33 -5.09
C PRO A 202 -10.39 15.96 -6.29
#